data_AF-A0A916QQ20-F1
#
_entry.id   AF-A0A916QQ20-F1
#
_cell.length_a   1.000
_cell.length_b   1.000
_cell.length_c   1.000
_cell.angle_alpha   90.00
_cell.angle_beta   90.00
_cell.angle_gamma   90.00
#
_symmetry.space_group_name_H-M   'P 1'
#
loop_
_entity.id
_entity.type
_entity.pdbx_description
1 polymer ?
#
loop_
_entity_poly.entity_id
_entity_poly.type
_entity_poly.pdbx_seq_one_letter_code
_entity_poly.pdbx_strand_id
1 'polypeptide(L)'
;MAEDTVSLRNQGTDTGEIGFDGTNVTYGGVAIGTVSSGAAGADLSISFNAAATSAAVDALIQNLTYANSSDTPTSSRDLFLNVRDALGDSFVETSFARIDGAANPFDSVYVVSNSTPSFVDLDGDGDLDLVVGDYGGTLHSFENTTPHGA
;
A
#
# COMPACT_ATOMS: atom_id res chain seq x y z
N MET A 1 3.31 -12.66 -27.42
CA MET A 1 3.70 -12.69 -26.00
C MET A 1 4.81 -13.68 -25.72
N ALA A 2 4.91 -14.83 -26.42
CA ALA A 2 6.00 -15.82 -26.23
C ALA A 2 7.45 -15.31 -26.41
N GLU A 3 7.64 -14.03 -26.72
CA GLU A 3 8.92 -13.36 -26.88
C GLU A 3 9.34 -12.62 -25.60
N ASP A 4 8.39 -12.28 -24.72
CA ASP A 4 8.59 -11.44 -23.55
C ASP A 4 8.75 -12.32 -22.31
N THR A 5 9.78 -12.11 -21.51
CA THR A 5 10.03 -12.84 -20.27
C THR A 5 10.22 -11.86 -19.13
N VAL A 6 9.41 -11.99 -18.08
CA VAL A 6 9.60 -11.30 -16.80
C VAL A 6 10.18 -12.30 -15.80
N SER A 7 11.24 -11.94 -15.10
CA SER A 7 11.91 -12.84 -14.15
C SER A 7 12.51 -12.07 -12.97
N LEU A 8 13.36 -12.73 -12.19
CA LEU A 8 14.09 -12.15 -11.06
C LEU A 8 15.58 -12.16 -11.32
N ARG A 9 16.26 -11.07 -10.96
CA ARG A 9 17.70 -11.03 -10.84
C ARG A 9 18.12 -11.76 -9.55
N ASN A 10 18.95 -12.79 -9.70
CA ASN A 10 19.60 -13.43 -8.56
C ASN A 10 20.83 -12.60 -8.14
N GLN A 11 20.81 -12.08 -6.92
CA GLN A 11 21.91 -11.33 -6.31
C GLN A 11 22.77 -12.23 -5.41
N GLY A 12 22.15 -13.19 -4.71
CA GLY A 12 22.83 -14.09 -3.79
C GLY A 12 21.95 -14.45 -2.60
N THR A 13 22.59 -14.86 -1.50
CA THR A 13 21.91 -15.24 -0.24
C THR A 13 22.39 -14.42 0.95
N ASP A 14 23.21 -13.39 0.73
CA ASP A 14 23.68 -12.54 1.81
C ASP A 14 22.56 -11.62 2.31
N THR A 15 22.77 -11.01 3.48
CA THR A 15 21.75 -10.15 4.10
C THR A 15 21.31 -9.03 3.17
N GLY A 16 20.00 -8.94 2.91
CA GLY A 16 19.42 -7.93 2.04
C GLY A 16 19.36 -8.30 0.55
N GLU A 17 19.92 -9.45 0.15
CA GLU A 17 19.93 -9.88 -1.25
C GLU A 17 18.73 -10.76 -1.60
N ILE A 18 18.29 -10.65 -2.86
CA ILE A 18 17.31 -11.57 -3.45
C ILE A 18 18.03 -12.75 -4.11
N GLY A 19 17.71 -13.96 -3.65
CA GLY A 19 18.15 -15.20 -4.28
C GLY A 19 17.03 -15.83 -5.10
N PHE A 20 17.34 -16.31 -6.30
CA PHE A 20 16.40 -17.02 -7.15
C PHE A 20 17.06 -18.22 -7.84
N ASP A 21 16.49 -19.40 -7.68
CA ASP A 21 17.02 -20.67 -8.23
C ASP A 21 16.20 -21.23 -9.42
N GLY A 22 15.20 -20.48 -9.88
CA GLY A 22 14.26 -20.91 -10.92
C GLY A 22 12.90 -21.39 -10.36
N THR A 23 12.80 -21.69 -9.07
CA THR A 23 11.56 -22.10 -8.40
C THR A 23 11.35 -21.37 -7.09
N ASN A 24 12.36 -21.29 -6.23
CA ASN A 24 12.30 -20.64 -4.94
C ASN A 24 12.86 -19.22 -5.01
N VAL A 25 12.22 -18.31 -4.28
CA VAL A 25 12.70 -16.96 -4.05
C VAL A 25 13.10 -16.84 -2.59
N THR A 26 14.28 -16.28 -2.34
CA THR A 26 14.85 -16.09 -1.01
C THR A 26 15.23 -14.63 -0.79
N TYR A 27 15.23 -14.20 0.47
CA TYR A 27 15.74 -12.90 0.91
C TYR A 27 16.66 -13.09 2.12
N GLY A 28 17.92 -12.66 2.04
CA GLY A 28 18.89 -12.94 3.11
C GLY A 28 19.09 -14.43 3.38
N GLY A 29 18.94 -15.27 2.35
CA GLY A 29 19.02 -16.74 2.46
C GLY A 29 17.76 -17.43 3.02
N VAL A 30 16.74 -16.68 3.44
CA VAL A 30 15.46 -17.23 3.92
C VAL A 30 14.47 -17.34 2.76
N ALA A 31 13.83 -18.48 2.56
CA ALA A 31 12.81 -18.66 1.52
C ALA A 31 11.56 -17.84 1.81
N ILE A 32 11.19 -16.95 0.89
CA ILE A 32 10.04 -16.04 1.01
C ILE A 32 8.88 -16.38 0.06
N GLY A 33 9.13 -17.18 -0.98
CA GLY A 33 8.07 -17.58 -1.90
C GLY A 33 8.52 -18.55 -2.98
N THR A 34 7.58 -18.98 -3.80
CA THR A 34 7.81 -19.87 -4.94
C THR A 34 7.19 -19.31 -6.21
N VAL A 35 7.90 -19.43 -7.32
CA VAL A 35 7.41 -19.07 -8.65
C VAL A 35 6.53 -20.20 -9.17
N SER A 36 5.28 -19.88 -9.51
CA SER A 36 4.31 -20.83 -10.08
C SER A 36 4.24 -20.75 -11.62
N SER A 37 4.60 -19.60 -12.20
CA SER A 37 4.76 -19.39 -13.64
C SER A 37 5.75 -18.26 -13.91
N GLY A 38 6.53 -18.36 -14.98
CA GLY A 38 7.51 -17.34 -15.40
C GLY A 38 8.18 -17.65 -16.74
N ALA A 39 7.52 -18.46 -17.57
CA ALA A 39 8.01 -18.83 -18.89
C ALA A 39 7.78 -17.69 -19.90
N ALA A 40 8.50 -17.72 -21.03
CA ALA A 40 8.34 -16.72 -22.08
C ALA A 40 6.88 -16.60 -22.53
N GLY A 41 6.32 -15.41 -22.39
CA GLY A 41 4.93 -15.06 -22.70
C GLY A 41 3.89 -15.45 -21.68
N ALA A 42 4.28 -15.94 -20.51
CA ALA A 42 3.42 -16.14 -19.37
C ALA A 42 3.70 -15.10 -18.28
N ASP A 43 2.69 -14.84 -17.44
CA ASP A 43 2.84 -13.97 -16.28
C ASP A 43 3.86 -14.56 -15.30
N LEU A 44 4.72 -13.70 -14.75
CA LEU A 44 5.51 -14.05 -13.57
C LEU A 44 4.58 -14.04 -12.36
N SER A 45 4.32 -15.21 -11.77
CA SER A 45 3.49 -15.35 -10.58
C SER A 45 4.30 -15.96 -9.44
N ILE A 46 4.28 -15.30 -8.28
CA ILE A 46 5.03 -15.69 -7.08
C ILE A 46 4.05 -15.83 -5.92
N SER A 47 4.04 -17.00 -5.30
CA SER A 47 3.29 -17.25 -4.08
C SER A 47 4.19 -17.00 -2.88
N PHE A 48 3.87 -15.98 -2.09
CA PHE A 48 4.59 -15.67 -0.85
C PHE A 48 4.22 -16.61 0.28
N ASN A 49 5.19 -16.92 1.15
CA ASN A 49 4.98 -17.67 2.38
C ASN A 49 5.04 -16.73 3.60
N ALA A 50 4.89 -17.27 4.81
CA ALA A 50 4.85 -16.49 6.04
C ALA A 50 6.16 -15.73 6.38
N ALA A 51 7.29 -16.07 5.74
CA ALA A 51 8.56 -15.38 5.92
C ALA A 51 8.71 -14.14 5.01
N ALA A 52 7.79 -13.91 4.07
CA ALA A 52 7.79 -12.71 3.24
C ALA A 52 7.44 -11.47 4.09
N THR A 53 8.45 -10.64 4.36
CA THR A 53 8.30 -9.35 5.03
C THR A 53 8.14 -8.23 4.01
N SER A 54 7.67 -7.05 4.43
CA SER A 54 7.58 -5.88 3.54
C SER A 54 8.94 -5.51 2.92
N ALA A 55 10.03 -5.58 3.68
CA ALA A 55 11.38 -5.35 3.18
C ALA A 55 11.80 -6.39 2.12
N ALA A 56 11.42 -7.65 2.30
CA ALA A 56 11.71 -8.71 1.34
C ALA A 56 10.92 -8.54 0.04
N VAL A 57 9.64 -8.14 0.13
CA VAL A 57 8.80 -7.87 -1.04
C VAL A 57 9.30 -6.64 -1.81
N ASP A 58 9.67 -5.56 -1.10
CA ASP A 58 10.27 -4.37 -1.72
C ASP A 58 11.57 -4.71 -2.47
N ALA A 59 12.48 -5.44 -1.82
CA ALA A 59 13.72 -5.90 -2.44
C ALA A 59 13.47 -6.81 -3.66
N LEU A 60 12.45 -7.67 -3.61
CA LEU A 60 12.07 -8.53 -4.73
C LEU A 60 11.59 -7.71 -5.92
N ILE A 61 10.69 -6.75 -5.71
CA ILE A 61 10.14 -5.89 -6.77
C ILE A 61 11.28 -5.11 -7.45
N GLN A 62 12.25 -4.64 -6.67
CA GLN A 62 13.44 -3.96 -7.20
C GLN A 62 14.34 -4.86 -8.06
N ASN A 63 14.21 -6.19 -7.94
CA ASN A 63 14.98 -7.18 -8.69
C ASN A 63 14.20 -7.82 -9.85
N LEU A 64 13.04 -7.29 -10.22
CA LEU A 64 12.33 -7.75 -11.42
C LEU A 64 13.14 -7.43 -12.68
N THR A 65 13.26 -8.40 -13.58
CA THR A 65 13.94 -8.27 -14.86
C THR A 65 12.96 -8.51 -16.00
N TYR A 66 13.22 -7.86 -17.14
CA TYR A 66 12.47 -8.04 -18.37
C TYR A 66 13.43 -8.31 -19.51
N ALA A 67 13.09 -9.27 -20.36
CA ALA A 67 13.80 -9.55 -21.60
C ALA A 67 12.79 -9.78 -22.74
N ASN A 68 13.14 -9.34 -23.94
CA ASN A 68 12.43 -9.69 -25.17
C ASN A 68 13.42 -10.38 -26.12
N SER A 69 13.06 -11.55 -26.64
CA SER A 69 13.92 -12.38 -27.49
C SER A 69 13.66 -12.22 -29.00
N SER A 70 12.91 -11.21 -29.41
CA SER A 70 12.49 -10.99 -30.80
C SER A 70 13.41 -10.03 -31.52
N ASP A 71 13.80 -10.40 -32.74
CA ASP A 71 14.54 -9.49 -33.64
C ASP A 71 13.63 -8.40 -34.25
N THR A 72 12.31 -8.52 -34.06
CA THR A 72 11.30 -7.52 -34.44
C THR A 72 10.34 -7.26 -33.28
N PRO A 73 10.81 -6.63 -32.19
CA PRO A 73 9.99 -6.44 -31.00
C PRO A 73 8.81 -5.52 -31.31
N THR A 74 7.67 -5.77 -30.67
CA THR A 74 6.54 -4.83 -30.76
C THR A 74 6.91 -3.50 -30.11
N SER A 75 6.50 -2.39 -30.73
CA SER A 75 6.94 -1.04 -30.34
C SER A 75 6.48 -0.55 -28.97
N SER A 76 5.54 -1.24 -28.31
CA SER A 76 5.07 -0.92 -26.96
C SER A 76 4.72 -2.17 -26.17
N ARG A 77 4.94 -2.10 -24.85
CA ARG A 77 4.62 -3.13 -23.86
C ARG A 77 4.07 -2.46 -22.62
N ASP A 78 2.90 -2.93 -22.18
CA ASP A 78 2.35 -2.56 -20.88
C ASP A 78 2.73 -3.65 -19.88
N LEU A 79 3.36 -3.26 -18.77
CA LEU A 79 3.67 -4.16 -17.67
C LEU A 79 2.78 -3.82 -16.49
N PHE A 80 2.05 -4.83 -15.98
CA PHE A 80 1.21 -4.70 -14.80
C PHE A 80 1.86 -5.45 -13.64
N LEU A 81 2.02 -4.76 -12.51
CA LEU A 81 2.42 -5.37 -11.26
C LEU A 81 1.19 -5.44 -10.36
N ASN A 82 0.86 -6.64 -9.89
CA ASN A 82 -0.18 -6.85 -8.89
C ASN A 82 0.43 -7.59 -7.70
N VAL A 83 0.35 -7.00 -6.51
CA VAL A 83 0.67 -7.66 -5.24
C VAL A 83 -0.62 -7.76 -4.46
N ARG A 84 -0.90 -8.97 -3.98
CA ARG A 84 -2.08 -9.27 -3.18
C ARG A 84 -1.68 -9.77 -1.81
N ASP A 85 -2.46 -9.43 -0.80
CA ASP A 85 -2.31 -10.01 0.53
C ASP A 85 -2.98 -11.39 0.65
N ALA A 86 -2.96 -11.97 1.85
CA ALA A 86 -3.59 -13.28 2.13
C ALA A 86 -5.13 -13.25 2.04
N LEU A 87 -5.75 -12.07 2.08
CA LEU A 87 -7.20 -11.87 1.88
C LEU A 87 -7.55 -11.70 0.40
N GLY A 88 -6.54 -11.57 -0.47
CA GLY A 88 -6.68 -11.43 -1.91
C GLY A 88 -6.80 -9.98 -2.38
N ASP A 89 -6.65 -9.02 -1.47
CA ASP A 89 -6.75 -7.60 -1.79
C ASP A 89 -5.48 -7.15 -2.50
N SER A 90 -5.65 -6.59 -3.70
CA SER A 90 -4.57 -5.96 -4.46
C SER A 90 -4.24 -4.59 -3.84
N PHE A 91 -3.13 -3.94 -4.22
CA PHE A 91 -2.97 -2.50 -3.93
C PHE A 91 -4.18 -1.73 -4.48
N VAL A 92 -5.14 -1.42 -3.63
CA VAL A 92 -6.29 -0.59 -3.98
C VAL A 92 -5.79 0.85 -3.90
N GLU A 93 -5.92 1.59 -4.99
CA GLU A 93 -5.74 3.04 -4.98
C GLU A 93 -6.55 3.63 -3.82
N THR A 94 -5.88 4.34 -2.92
CA THR A 94 -6.55 4.92 -1.75
C THR A 94 -7.66 5.84 -2.24
N SER A 95 -8.91 5.45 -2.03
CA SER A 95 -10.06 6.27 -2.43
C SER A 95 -10.67 6.90 -1.20
N PHE A 96 -10.83 8.23 -1.26
CA PHE A 96 -11.52 9.00 -0.24
C PHE A 96 -12.94 9.25 -0.72
N ALA A 97 -13.92 8.73 0.00
CA ALA A 97 -15.32 9.09 -0.20
C ALA A 97 -15.70 10.20 0.78
N ARG A 98 -16.36 11.24 0.28
CA ARG A 98 -17.01 12.24 1.14
C ARG A 98 -18.08 11.53 1.99
N ILE A 99 -18.13 11.85 3.27
CA ILE A 99 -19.17 11.42 4.19
C ILE A 99 -20.11 12.62 4.45
N ASP A 100 -21.42 12.38 4.34
CA ASP A 100 -22.45 13.42 4.27
C ASP A 100 -23.63 13.06 5.19
N GLY A 101 -24.42 14.07 5.60
CA GLY A 101 -25.71 13.86 6.27
C GLY A 101 -25.56 13.11 7.59
N ALA A 102 -26.52 12.23 7.89
CA ALA A 102 -26.51 11.47 9.15
C ALA A 102 -25.29 10.54 9.35
N ALA A 103 -24.52 10.26 8.29
CA ALA A 103 -23.27 9.50 8.40
C ALA A 103 -22.07 10.37 8.80
N ASN A 104 -22.17 11.70 8.63
CA ASN A 104 -21.13 12.64 9.02
C ASN A 104 -21.35 13.06 10.49
N PRO A 105 -20.47 12.69 11.44
CA PRO A 105 -20.58 13.11 12.84
C PRO A 105 -20.47 14.64 13.01
N PHE A 106 -20.03 15.37 11.98
CA PHE A 106 -19.94 16.82 11.95
C PHE A 106 -21.03 17.50 11.12
N ASP A 107 -22.10 16.79 10.71
CA ASP A 107 -23.16 17.37 9.85
C ASP A 107 -23.86 18.59 10.47
N SER A 108 -23.89 18.66 11.81
CA SER A 108 -24.44 19.77 12.58
C SER A 108 -23.43 20.88 12.88
N VAL A 109 -22.13 20.68 12.61
CA VAL A 109 -21.08 21.67 12.86
C VAL A 109 -21.12 22.70 11.74
N TYR A 110 -21.78 23.83 12.02
CA TYR A 110 -21.91 24.92 11.06
C TYR A 110 -20.93 26.07 11.37
N VAL A 111 -20.03 26.35 10.44
CA VAL A 111 -19.06 27.45 10.51
C VAL A 111 -19.11 28.21 9.20
N VAL A 112 -19.25 29.54 9.27
CA VAL A 112 -19.61 30.37 8.10
C VAL A 112 -18.55 30.35 7.01
N SER A 113 -17.32 30.76 7.32
CA SER A 113 -16.19 30.81 6.37
C SER A 113 -14.85 30.90 7.08
N ASN A 114 -13.78 30.51 6.37
CA ASN A 114 -12.38 30.55 6.82
C ASN A 114 -12.14 29.81 8.14
N SER A 115 -12.80 28.67 8.32
CA SER A 115 -12.62 27.87 9.51
C SER A 115 -11.24 27.24 9.58
N THR A 116 -10.70 27.21 10.80
CA THR A 116 -9.44 26.52 11.12
C THR A 116 -9.73 25.46 12.19
N PRO A 117 -10.24 24.27 11.81
CA PRO A 117 -10.49 23.20 12.78
C PRO A 117 -9.18 22.65 13.33
N SER A 118 -9.17 22.33 14.63
CA SER A 118 -8.07 21.70 15.34
C SER A 118 -8.63 20.70 16.36
N PHE A 119 -7.91 19.62 16.59
CA PHE A 119 -8.26 18.62 17.58
C PHE A 119 -7.31 18.73 18.78
N VAL A 120 -7.88 18.93 19.97
CA VAL A 120 -7.13 19.13 21.22
C VAL A 120 -7.95 18.60 22.39
N ASP A 121 -7.29 17.96 23.34
CA ASP A 121 -7.88 17.56 24.63
C ASP A 121 -8.09 18.83 25.49
N LEU A 122 -9.33 19.34 25.60
CA LEU A 122 -9.60 20.58 26.34
C LEU A 122 -9.87 20.34 27.83
N ASP A 123 -10.37 19.18 28.20
CA ASP A 123 -10.81 18.88 29.57
C ASP A 123 -9.86 17.92 30.34
N GLY A 124 -8.87 17.37 29.65
CA GLY A 124 -7.83 16.50 30.20
C GLY A 124 -8.25 15.05 30.37
N ASP A 125 -9.30 14.61 29.68
CA ASP A 125 -9.82 13.24 29.79
C ASP A 125 -9.13 12.23 28.85
N GLY A 126 -8.26 12.73 27.96
CA GLY A 126 -7.43 11.94 27.07
C GLY A 126 -8.06 11.63 25.71
N ASP A 127 -9.27 12.12 25.44
CA ASP A 127 -9.81 12.17 24.10
C ASP A 127 -9.55 13.52 23.39
N LEU A 128 -9.85 13.60 22.10
CA LEU A 128 -9.61 14.83 21.32
C LEU A 128 -10.92 15.53 21.00
N ASP A 129 -11.08 16.73 21.55
CA ASP A 129 -12.18 17.63 21.24
C ASP A 129 -11.95 18.40 19.94
N LEU A 130 -13.02 18.86 19.32
CA LEU A 130 -12.96 19.71 18.14
C LEU A 130 -13.04 21.19 18.54
N VAL A 131 -12.03 21.98 18.16
CA VAL A 131 -12.04 23.44 18.23
C VAL A 131 -12.04 24.00 16.82
N VAL A 132 -12.97 24.92 16.51
CA VAL A 132 -13.06 25.57 15.21
C VAL A 132 -13.19 27.07 15.35
N GLY A 133 -12.24 27.80 14.77
CA GLY A 133 -12.35 29.26 14.63
C GLY A 133 -13.27 29.66 13.48
N ASP A 134 -13.96 30.79 13.61
CA ASP A 134 -14.65 31.45 12.51
C ASP A 134 -13.96 32.75 12.06
N TYR A 135 -14.38 33.28 10.90
CA TYR A 135 -13.89 34.54 10.36
C TYR A 135 -14.01 35.73 11.32
N GLY A 136 -14.98 35.72 12.23
CA GLY A 136 -15.20 36.78 13.22
C GLY A 136 -14.23 36.74 14.41
N GLY A 137 -13.33 35.74 14.46
CA GLY A 137 -12.41 35.52 15.57
C GLY A 137 -13.05 34.78 16.75
N THR A 138 -14.26 34.25 16.58
CA THR A 138 -14.91 33.42 17.60
C THR A 138 -14.38 32.00 17.52
N LEU A 139 -14.15 31.38 18.68
CA LEU A 139 -13.82 29.97 18.78
C LEU A 139 -15.07 29.19 19.19
N HIS A 140 -15.38 28.13 18.46
CA HIS A 140 -16.41 27.15 18.77
C HIS A 140 -15.72 25.87 19.24
N SER A 141 -16.13 25.31 20.38
CA SER A 141 -15.60 24.05 20.91
C SER A 141 -16.72 23.00 20.98
N PHE A 142 -16.39 21.77 20.60
CA PHE A 142 -17.29 20.63 20.63
C PHE A 142 -16.59 19.50 21.39
N GLU A 143 -17.15 19.14 22.53
CA GLU A 143 -16.68 18.05 23.37
C GLU A 143 -16.86 16.72 22.65
N ASN A 144 -15.80 15.92 22.58
CA ASN A 144 -15.93 14.53 22.26
C ASN A 144 -16.40 13.80 23.53
N THR A 145 -17.64 13.33 23.53
CA THR A 145 -18.23 12.71 24.73
C THR A 145 -18.03 11.20 24.77
N THR A 146 -17.26 10.66 23.84
CA THR A 146 -16.93 9.24 23.83
C THR A 146 -15.85 9.00 24.88
N PRO A 147 -16.11 8.22 25.94
CA PRO A 147 -15.06 7.92 26.90
C PRO A 147 -13.85 7.33 26.17
N HIS A 148 -12.67 7.91 26.37
CA HIS A 148 -11.44 7.25 25.95
C HIS A 148 -11.40 5.86 26.57
N GLY A 149 -11.22 4.84 25.74
CA GLY A 149 -11.38 3.45 26.14
C GLY A 149 -10.48 3.03 27.31
N ALA A 150 -10.94 1.99 28.01
CA ALA A 150 -10.04 0.90 28.33
C ALA A 150 -9.56 0.21 27.04
#